data_AF-A0A524A7S1-F1
#
_entry.id   AF-A0A524A7S1-F1
#
_cell.length_a   1.000
_cell.length_b   1.000
_cell.length_c   1.000
_cell.angle_alpha   90.00
_cell.angle_beta   90.00
_cell.angle_gamma   90.00
#
_symmetry.space_group_name_H-M   'P 1'
#
loop_
_entity.id
_entity.type
_entity.pdbx_description
1 polymer ?
#
loop_
_entity_poly.entity_id
_entity_poly.type
_entity_poly.pdbx_seq_one_letter_code
_entity_poly.pdbx_strand_id
1 'polypeptide(L)' 'MLEDLTDVEREVYELILRAGDLMAKDVPFKLAGAVPRLVSKGLVEVYKRPASSTSRKKQKYLRAKGQE' A
#
# COMPACT_ATOMS: atom_id res chain seq x y z
N MET A 1 -7.54 -14.32 9.97
CA MET A 1 -7.38 -13.71 8.61
C MET A 1 -6.16 -12.78 8.48
N LEU A 2 -5.08 -13.02 9.23
CA LEU A 2 -3.72 -12.50 8.94
C LEU A 2 -2.69 -13.64 8.85
N GLU A 3 -3.16 -14.89 8.98
CA GLU A 3 -2.33 -16.08 9.19
C GLU A 3 -1.69 -16.62 7.90
N ASP A 4 -2.18 -16.18 6.73
CA ASP A 4 -1.66 -16.53 5.40
C ASP A 4 -0.72 -15.46 4.81
N LEU A 5 -0.30 -14.47 5.60
CA LEU A 5 0.65 -13.46 5.14
C LEU A 5 2.08 -13.91 5.48
N THR A 6 2.95 -13.87 4.48
CA THR A 6 4.39 -13.98 4.71
C THR A 6 4.87 -12.80 5.55
N ASP A 7 5.98 -12.98 6.28
CA ASP A 7 6.60 -11.91 7.09
C ASP A 7 6.76 -10.60 6.32
N VAL A 8 7.14 -10.70 5.04
CA VAL A 8 7.28 -9.57 4.11
C VAL A 8 5.96 -8.89 3.81
N GLU A 9 4.89 -9.65 3.56
CA GLU A 9 3.56 -9.10 3.32
C GLU A 9 3.00 -8.42 4.57
N ARG A 10 3.23 -9.02 5.74
CA ARG A 10 2.84 -8.44 7.02
C ARG A 10 3.58 -7.14 7.30
N GLU A 11 4.89 -7.10 7.11
CA GLU A 11 5.70 -5.90 7.30
C GLU A 11 5.23 -4.76 6.40
N VAL A 12 4.98 -5.04 5.12
CA VAL A 12 4.43 -4.04 4.18
C VAL A 12 3.05 -3.58 4.59
N TYR A 13 2.18 -4.50 4.99
CA TYR A 13 0.84 -4.17 5.44
C TYR A 13 0.86 -3.28 6.67
N GLU A 14 1.67 -3.60 7.68
CA GLU A 14 1.84 -2.79 8.90
C GLU A 14 2.45 -1.42 8.59
N LEU A 15 3.39 -1.34 7.65
CA LEU A 15 3.99 -0.08 7.20
C LEU A 15 2.96 0.82 6.53
N ILE A 16 2.12 0.27 5.64
CA ILE A 16 1.02 1.01 5.00
C ILE A 16 -0.03 1.41 6.04
N LEU A 17 -0.36 0.53 6.99
CA LEU A 17 -1.33 0.80 8.06
C LEU A 17 -0.87 1.94 8.97
N ARG A 18 0.41 1.94 9.37
CA ARG A 18 1.02 3.01 10.18
C ARG A 18 1.13 4.34 9.42
N ALA A 19 1.45 4.28 8.13
CA ALA A 19 1.54 5.48 7.29
C ALA A 19 0.16 6.05 6.91
N GLY A 20 -0.88 5.21 6.91
CA GLY A 20 -2.23 5.52 6.42
C GLY A 20 -2.30 5.60 4.90
N ASP A 21 -1.56 6.56 4.32
CA ASP A 21 -1.41 6.76 2.88
C ASP A 21 0.07 6.73 2.49
N LEU A 22 0.51 5.59 1.95
CA LEU A 22 1.89 5.41 1.52
C LEU A 22 2.01 5.61 0.00
N MET A 23 2.95 6.43 -0.46
CA MET A 23 3.22 6.53 -1.90
C MET A 23 3.86 5.24 -2.41
N ALA A 24 3.43 4.76 -3.58
CA ALA A 24 3.99 3.54 -4.17
C ALA A 24 5.50 3.63 -4.45
N LYS A 25 6.04 4.85 -4.61
CA LYS A 25 7.47 5.12 -4.78
C LYS A 25 8.27 5.08 -3.47
N ASP A 26 7.60 5.25 -2.33
CA ASP A 26 8.22 5.21 -1.00
C ASP A 26 8.30 3.76 -0.47
N VAL A 27 7.63 2.82 -1.14
CA VAL A 27 7.80 1.39 -0.87
C VAL A 27 9.20 0.97 -1.34
N PRO A 28 10.04 0.40 -0.45
CA PRO A 28 11.36 -0.07 -0.85
C PRO A 28 11.22 -1.21 -1.87
N PHE A 29 12.11 -1.23 -2.86
CA PHE A 29 12.02 -2.14 -4.01
C PHE A 29 11.97 -3.63 -3.61
N LYS A 30 12.65 -4.00 -2.52
CA LYS A 30 12.64 -5.36 -1.94
C LYS A 30 11.25 -5.81 -1.47
N LEU A 31 10.42 -4.86 -1.04
CA LEU A 31 9.08 -5.07 -0.53
C LEU A 31 7.98 -4.84 -1.59
N ALA A 32 8.33 -4.23 -2.72
CA ALA A 32 7.39 -3.90 -3.78
C ALA A 32 6.66 -5.14 -4.36
N GLY A 33 7.27 -6.33 -4.29
CA GLY A 33 6.64 -7.58 -4.73
C GLY A 33 5.51 -8.07 -3.83
N ALA A 34 5.47 -7.66 -2.55
CA ALA A 34 4.39 -7.99 -1.64
C ALA A 34 3.15 -7.11 -1.85
N VAL A 35 3.33 -5.87 -2.33
CA VAL A 35 2.22 -4.94 -2.62
C VAL A 35 1.15 -5.54 -3.54
N PRO A 36 1.48 -6.07 -4.75
CA PRO A 36 0.44 -6.64 -5.63
C PRO A 36 -0.24 -7.88 -5.02
N ARG A 37 0.44 -8.66 -4.17
CA ARG A 37 -0.17 -9.78 -3.44
C ARG A 37 -1.18 -9.29 -2.41
N LEU A 38 -0.82 -8.30 -1.60
CA LEU A 38 -1.72 -7.67 -0.62
C LEU A 38 -2.95 -7.05 -1.29
N VAL A 39 -2.76 -6.42 -2.45
CA VAL A 39 -3.86 -5.88 -3.26
C VAL A 39 -4.75 -7.01 -3.80
N SER A 40 -4.16 -8.08 -4.31
CA SER A 40 -4.91 -9.26 -4.78
C SER A 40 -5.70 -9.95 -3.66
N LYS A 41 -5.20 -9.90 -2.42
CA LYS A 41 -5.88 -10.39 -1.22
C LYS A 41 -6.95 -9.43 -0.69
N GLY A 42 -7.11 -8.24 -1.28
CA GLY A 42 -8.08 -7.23 -0.86
C GLY A 42 -7.70 -6.48 0.42
N LEU A 43 -6.48 -6.65 0.92
CA LEU A 43 -5.99 -6.01 2.15
C LEU A 43 -5.47 -4.59 1.90
N VAL A 44 -5.04 -4.29 0.67
CA VAL A 44 -4.50 -2.97 0.31
C VAL A 44 -5.19 -2.48 -0.94
N GLU A 45 -5.53 -1.19 -0.95
CA GLU A 45 -6.08 -0.52 -2.12
C GLU A 45 -5.05 0.42 -2.73
N VAL A 46 -4.95 0.41 -4.07
CA VAL A 46 -4.09 1.33 -4.82
C VAL A 46 -4.98 2.38 -5.48
N TYR A 47 -4.75 3.63 -5.16
CA TYR A 47 -5.50 4.74 -5.73
C TYR A 47 -4.56 5.86 -6.20
N LYS A 48 -5.09 6.77 -7.02
CA LYS A 48 -4.32 7.87 -7.61
C LYS A 48 -4.86 9.20 -7.09
N ARG A 49 -4.03 9.97 -6.41
CA ARG A 49 -4.36 11.36 -6.01
C ARG A 49 -3.31 12.35 -6.50
N PRO A 50 -3.71 13.59 -6.85
CA PRO A 50 -2.74 14.65 -7.07
C PRO A 50 -1.99 14.93 -5.75
N ALA A 51 -0.67 15.15 -5.84
CA ALA A 51 0.14 15.45 -4.67
C ALA A 51 -0.15 16.85 -4.10
N SER A 52 -0.71 17.75 -4.92
CA SER A 52 -1.11 19.10 -4.53
C SER A 52 -2.18 19.62 -5.49
N SER A 53 -3.00 20.58 -5.04
CA SER A 53 -4.14 21.14 -5.79
C SER A 53 -3.75 21.70 -7.17
N THR A 54 -2.50 22.16 -7.31
CA THR A 54 -1.98 22.76 -8.56
C THR A 54 -1.25 21.75 -9.45
N SER A 55 -1.01 20.51 -8.98
CA SER A 55 -0.18 19.55 -9.69
C SER A 55 -1.00 18.67 -10.63
N ARG A 56 -0.74 18.75 -11.94
CA ARG A 56 -1.37 17.87 -12.95
C ARG A 56 -0.94 16.40 -12.83
N LYS A 57 0.21 16.12 -12.18
CA LYS A 57 0.72 14.76 -12.02
C LYS A 57 0.04 14.05 -10.85
N LYS A 58 -0.69 12.99 -11.16
CA LYS A 58 -1.30 12.09 -10.19
C LYS A 58 -0.25 11.07 -9.73
N GLN A 59 -0.08 10.94 -8.43
CA GLN A 59 0.80 9.93 -7.84
C GLN A 59 -0.03 8.73 -7.37
N LYS A 60 0.58 7.55 -7.39
CA LYS A 60 -0.02 6.33 -6.87
C LYS A 60 0.21 6.25 -5.37
N TYR A 61 -0.85 6.05 -4.63
CA TYR A 61 -0.85 5.84 -3.19
C TYR A 61 -1.45 4.47 -2.89
N LEU A 62 -0.96 3.88 -1.80
CA LEU A 62 -1.36 2.63 -1.21
C LEU A 62 -2.02 2.96 0.12
N ARG A 63 -3.18 2.38 0.36
CA ARG A 63 -3.90 2.49 1.62
C ARG A 63 -4.29 1.11 2.10
N ALA A 64 -4.06 0.85 3.39
CA ALA A 64 -4.49 -0.39 4.00
C ALA A 64 -6.02 -0.36 4.09
N LYS A 65 -6.64 -1.41 3.55
CA LYS A 65 -8.07 -1.66 3.65
C LYS A 65 -8.27 -2.62 4.81
N GLY A 66 -8.28 -2.06 6.01
CA GLY A 66 -8.45 -2.81 7.25
C GLY A 66 -9.92 -2.93 7.63
N GLN A 67 -10.45 -4.13 7.38
CA GLN A 67 -11.50 -4.85 8.11
C GLN A 67 -12.72 -4.06 8.60
N GLU A 68 -13.83 -4.18 7.87
CA GLU A 68 -15.16 -4.29 8.48
C GLU A 68 -15.48 -5.78 8.67
#